data_AF-A0A3C1L8H7-F1
#
_entry.id   AF-A0A3C1L8H7-F1
#
_cell.length_a   1.000
_cell.length_b   1.000
_cell.length_c   1.000
_cell.angle_alpha   90.00
_cell.angle_beta   90.00
_cell.angle_gamma   90.00
#
_symmetry.space_group_name_H-M   'P 1'
#
loop_
_entity.id
_entity.type
_entity.pdbx_description
1 polymer ?
#
loop_
_entity_poly.entity_id
_entity_poly.type
_entity_poly.pdbx_seq_one_letter_code
_entity_poly.pdbx_strand_id
1 'polypeptide(L)'
;MKVALVFAAAAVVVLTISYGRVPWLALALAATWTAYGYLKKHVPLTPVESMAAESFVLLVPAVALSIALAGRAGSIPTSASHTELAFALFSGLATVAPLMLFAYAAQRMPLTIIGPMQYIVPSMNFVIGWLIYDESLSATKLVGFALVWVGLAVLTADSVRRARRA
;
A
#
# COMPACT_ATOMS: atom_id res chain seq x y z
N MET A 1 19.76 13.14 -1.16
CA MET A 1 19.46 11.96 -2.01
C MET A 1 20.33 10.75 -1.65
N LYS A 2 21.67 10.87 -1.62
CA LYS A 2 22.57 9.76 -1.28
C LYS A 2 22.36 9.17 0.13
N VAL A 3 22.18 10.00 1.16
CA VAL A 3 21.97 9.54 2.56
C VAL A 3 20.66 8.75 2.71
N ALA A 4 19.54 9.26 2.19
CA ALA A 4 18.25 8.56 2.21
C ALA A 4 18.31 7.20 1.48
N LEU A 5 19.04 7.13 0.36
CA LEU A 5 19.25 5.88 -0.38
C LEU A 5 20.06 4.86 0.43
N VAL A 6 21.08 5.31 1.16
CA VAL A 6 21.89 4.47 2.06
C VAL A 6 21.04 3.93 3.22
N PHE A 7 20.19 4.75 3.84
CA PHE A 7 19.28 4.29 4.89
C PHE A 7 18.22 3.32 4.37
N ALA A 8 17.65 3.58 3.19
CA ALA A 8 16.71 2.66 2.55
C ALA A 8 17.38 1.32 2.23
N ALA A 9 18.60 1.33 1.68
CA ALA A 9 19.37 0.13 1.41
C ALA A 9 19.72 -0.64 2.71
N ALA A 10 20.13 0.06 3.76
CA ALA A 10 20.42 -0.53 5.06
C ALA A 10 19.17 -1.17 5.69
N ALA A 11 18.00 -0.52 5.59
CA ALA A 11 16.74 -1.10 6.05
C ALA A 11 16.41 -2.40 5.31
N VAL A 12 16.58 -2.44 3.99
CA VAL A 12 16.37 -3.65 3.17
C VAL A 12 17.33 -4.77 3.59
N VAL A 13 18.59 -4.45 3.88
CA VAL A 13 19.58 -5.44 4.38
C VAL A 13 19.17 -5.99 5.75
N VAL A 14 18.77 -5.13 6.68
CA VAL A 14 18.30 -5.55 8.02
C VAL A 14 17.07 -6.44 7.91
N LEU A 15 16.08 -6.07 7.09
CA LEU A 15 14.90 -6.90 6.83
C LEU A 15 15.30 -8.26 6.22
N THR A 16 16.24 -8.27 5.27
CA THR A 16 16.71 -9.49 4.62
C THR A 16 17.37 -10.44 5.63
N ILE A 17 18.21 -9.91 6.52
CA ILE A 17 18.86 -10.69 7.59
C ILE A 17 17.83 -11.22 8.58
N SER A 18 16.87 -10.38 9.01
CA SER A 18 15.87 -10.76 10.00
C SER A 18 14.88 -11.81 9.50
N TYR A 19 14.50 -11.76 8.22
CA TYR A 19 13.55 -12.71 7.64
C TYR A 19 14.24 -13.92 7.00
N GLY A 20 15.58 -13.93 6.92
CA GLY A 20 16.38 -14.97 6.24
C GLY A 20 16.16 -15.05 4.72
N ARG A 21 15.38 -14.13 4.15
CA ARG A 21 15.02 -14.07 2.73
C ARG A 21 14.86 -12.62 2.31
N VAL A 22 15.26 -12.32 1.08
CA VAL A 22 15.10 -10.98 0.50
C VAL A 22 13.60 -10.69 0.36
N PRO A 23 13.10 -9.53 0.85
CA PRO A 23 11.68 -9.18 0.80
C PRO A 23 11.27 -8.68 -0.59
N TRP A 24 11.45 -9.50 -1.62
CA TRP A 24 11.23 -9.13 -3.02
C TRP A 24 9.78 -8.71 -3.30
N LEU A 25 8.79 -9.31 -2.63
CA LEU A 25 7.37 -8.91 -2.73
C LEU A 25 7.15 -7.48 -2.23
N ALA A 26 7.74 -7.12 -1.08
CA ALA A 26 7.62 -5.78 -0.53
C ALA A 26 8.31 -4.75 -1.44
N LEU A 27 9.47 -5.10 -2.01
CA LEU A 27 10.17 -4.26 -2.97
C LEU A 27 9.38 -4.07 -4.27
N ALA A 28 8.82 -5.16 -4.82
CA ALA A 28 7.98 -5.11 -6.01
C ALA A 28 6.76 -4.23 -5.78
N LEU A 29 6.04 -4.42 -4.66
CA LEU A 29 4.88 -3.61 -4.28
C LEU A 29 5.25 -2.13 -4.14
N ALA A 30 6.35 -1.82 -3.44
CA ALA A 30 6.80 -0.45 -3.27
C ALA A 30 7.17 0.21 -4.61
N ALA A 31 7.84 -0.54 -5.51
CA ALA A 31 8.20 -0.07 -6.84
C ALA A 31 6.97 0.17 -7.71
N THR A 32 6.03 -0.79 -7.77
CA THR A 32 4.79 -0.66 -8.55
C THR A 32 3.92 0.47 -8.02
N TRP A 33 3.82 0.63 -6.69
CA TRP A 33 3.02 1.67 -6.07
C TRP A 33 3.60 3.07 -6.31
N THR A 34 4.93 3.20 -6.22
CA THR A 34 5.62 4.47 -6.52
C THR A 34 5.49 4.83 -8.00
N ALA A 35 5.66 3.87 -8.90
CA ALA A 35 5.46 4.07 -10.33
C ALA A 35 4.01 4.45 -10.65
N TYR A 36 3.03 3.76 -10.03
CA TYR A 36 1.62 4.07 -10.15
C TYR A 36 1.30 5.51 -9.73
N GLY A 37 1.71 5.93 -8.53
CA GLY A 37 1.50 7.29 -8.04
C GLY A 37 2.17 8.36 -8.91
N TYR A 38 3.35 8.06 -9.45
CA TYR A 38 4.05 8.95 -10.39
C TYR A 38 3.29 9.08 -11.72
N LEU A 39 2.87 7.97 -12.32
CA LEU A 39 2.08 7.96 -13.56
C LEU A 39 0.76 8.69 -13.37
N LYS A 40 0.03 8.41 -12.28
CA LYS A 40 -1.25 9.05 -11.93
C LYS A 40 -1.18 10.57 -11.96
N LYS A 41 -0.03 11.13 -11.54
CA LYS A 41 0.21 12.57 -11.51
C LYS A 41 0.45 13.19 -12.89
N HIS A 42 0.93 12.42 -13.86
CA HIS A 42 1.27 12.88 -15.21
C HIS A 42 0.21 12.54 -16.26
N VAL A 43 -0.78 11.71 -15.93
CA VAL A 43 -1.88 11.37 -16.84
C VAL A 43 -2.82 12.57 -16.99
N PRO A 44 -3.15 13.00 -18.23
CA PRO A 44 -3.97 14.18 -18.51
C PRO A 44 -5.48 13.94 -18.32
N LEU A 45 -5.87 12.95 -17.51
CA LEU A 45 -7.26 12.60 -17.23
C LEU A 45 -7.67 13.13 -15.87
N THR A 46 -8.95 13.48 -15.72
CA THR A 46 -9.49 13.77 -14.38
C THR A 46 -9.37 12.54 -13.47
N PRO A 47 -9.36 12.70 -12.13
CA PRO A 47 -9.25 11.55 -11.21
C PRO A 47 -10.31 10.48 -11.45
N VAL A 48 -11.53 10.90 -11.83
CA VAL A 48 -12.67 10.02 -12.10
C VAL A 48 -12.45 9.26 -13.40
N GLU A 49 -12.06 9.94 -14.49
CA GLU A 49 -11.77 9.30 -15.78
C GLU A 49 -10.59 8.33 -15.67
N SER A 50 -9.53 8.71 -14.96
CA SER A 50 -8.37 7.84 -14.70
C SER A 50 -8.77 6.60 -13.91
N MET A 51 -9.57 6.74 -12.84
CA MET A 51 -10.07 5.59 -12.07
C MET A 51 -10.98 4.68 -12.90
N ALA A 52 -11.89 5.26 -13.69
CA ALA A 52 -12.79 4.50 -14.54
C ALA A 52 -12.02 3.72 -15.61
N ALA A 53 -11.06 4.36 -16.28
CA ALA A 53 -10.21 3.73 -17.29
C ALA A 53 -9.40 2.57 -16.70
N GLU A 54 -8.76 2.79 -15.54
CA GLU A 54 -8.02 1.74 -14.84
C GLU A 54 -8.92 0.57 -14.45
N SER A 55 -10.11 0.85 -13.91
CA SER A 55 -11.09 -0.17 -13.54
C SER A 55 -11.57 -0.97 -14.75
N PHE A 56 -11.76 -0.31 -15.89
CA PHE A 56 -12.18 -0.94 -17.13
C PHE A 56 -11.10 -1.87 -17.69
N VAL A 57 -9.84 -1.43 -17.67
CA VAL A 57 -8.70 -2.26 -18.06
C VAL A 57 -8.55 -3.46 -17.13
N LEU A 58 -8.74 -3.27 -15.82
CA LEU A 58 -8.63 -4.33 -14.81
C LEU A 58 -9.83 -5.29 -14.81
N LEU A 59 -10.97 -4.89 -15.38
CA LEU A 59 -12.15 -5.75 -15.49
C LEU A 59 -11.85 -7.04 -16.27
N VAL A 60 -11.14 -6.94 -17.38
CA VAL A 60 -10.80 -8.08 -18.24
C VAL A 60 -9.97 -9.15 -17.49
N PRO A 61 -8.80 -8.84 -16.90
CA PRO A 61 -8.05 -9.82 -16.12
C PRO A 61 -8.81 -10.29 -14.88
N ALA A 62 -9.60 -9.42 -14.23
CA ALA A 62 -10.41 -9.82 -13.08
C ALA A 62 -11.46 -10.89 -13.44
N VAL A 63 -12.19 -10.70 -14.54
CA VAL A 63 -13.17 -11.69 -15.03
C VAL A 63 -12.48 -12.97 -15.46
N ALA A 64 -11.38 -12.87 -16.23
CA ALA A 64 -10.63 -14.04 -16.68
C ALA A 64 -10.12 -14.89 -15.50
N LEU A 65 -9.54 -14.26 -14.49
CA LEU A 65 -9.09 -14.94 -13.28
C LEU A 65 -10.25 -15.52 -12.48
N SER A 66 -11.36 -14.79 -12.36
CA SER A 66 -12.56 -15.27 -11.65
C SER A 66 -13.11 -16.55 -12.27
N ILE A 67 -13.20 -16.61 -13.60
CA ILE A 67 -13.63 -17.82 -14.33
C ILE A 67 -12.61 -18.95 -14.15
N ALA A 68 -11.32 -18.66 -14.32
CA ALA A 68 -10.26 -19.66 -14.20
C ALA A 68 -10.18 -20.28 -12.79
N LEU A 69 -10.57 -19.53 -11.76
CA LEU A 69 -10.52 -19.95 -10.35
C LEU A 69 -11.87 -20.45 -9.82
N ALA A 70 -12.98 -20.25 -10.55
CA ALA A 70 -14.32 -20.59 -10.09
C ALA A 70 -14.48 -22.07 -9.72
N GLY A 71 -13.76 -22.98 -10.38
CA GLY A 71 -13.83 -24.42 -10.13
C GLY A 71 -12.93 -24.94 -9.02
N ARG A 72 -12.12 -24.09 -8.36
CA ARG A 72 -11.24 -24.53 -7.27
C ARG A 72 -12.02 -24.70 -5.97
N ALA A 73 -11.64 -25.70 -5.17
CA ALA A 73 -12.16 -25.86 -3.81
C ALA A 73 -11.90 -24.58 -3.00
N GLY A 74 -12.94 -24.05 -2.35
CA GLY A 74 -12.88 -22.77 -1.62
C GLY A 74 -13.14 -21.53 -2.49
N SER A 75 -13.65 -21.69 -3.72
CA SER A 75 -14.10 -20.56 -4.54
C SER A 75 -15.42 -19.98 -4.02
N ILE A 76 -15.65 -18.67 -4.26
CA ILE A 76 -16.88 -17.98 -3.85
C ILE A 76 -18.16 -18.73 -4.29
N PRO A 77 -18.29 -19.20 -5.55
CA PRO A 77 -19.50 -19.91 -5.98
C PRO A 77 -19.75 -21.25 -5.29
N THR A 78 -18.70 -21.89 -4.74
CA THR A 78 -18.79 -23.24 -4.17
C THR A 78 -18.84 -23.27 -2.65
N SER A 79 -18.46 -22.18 -1.98
CA SER A 79 -18.21 -22.21 -0.54
C SER A 79 -18.64 -20.95 0.23
N ALA A 80 -18.92 -19.83 -0.44
CA ALA A 80 -19.24 -18.59 0.26
C ALA A 80 -20.71 -18.55 0.72
N SER A 81 -20.90 -18.08 1.94
CA SER A 81 -22.21 -17.69 2.48
C SER A 81 -22.75 -16.41 1.81
N HIS A 82 -24.06 -16.19 1.91
CA HIS A 82 -24.69 -14.95 1.43
C HIS A 82 -24.08 -13.69 2.07
N THR A 83 -23.62 -13.77 3.31
CA THR A 83 -22.97 -12.66 4.02
C THR A 83 -21.58 -12.37 3.47
N GLU A 84 -20.78 -13.41 3.20
CA GLU A 84 -19.45 -13.24 2.60
C GLU A 84 -19.55 -12.69 1.18
N LEU A 85 -20.56 -13.13 0.41
CA LEU A 85 -20.83 -12.56 -0.91
C LEU A 85 -21.21 -11.08 -0.81
N ALA A 86 -22.04 -10.69 0.17
CA ALA A 86 -22.36 -9.29 0.41
C ALA A 86 -21.11 -8.48 0.76
N PHE A 87 -20.26 -8.97 1.67
CA PHE A 87 -18.99 -8.29 2.00
C PHE A 87 -18.05 -8.19 0.80
N ALA A 88 -17.96 -9.22 -0.04
CA ALA A 88 -17.16 -9.17 -1.25
C ALA A 88 -17.64 -8.04 -2.19
N LEU A 89 -18.96 -7.90 -2.38
CA LEU A 89 -19.53 -6.81 -3.19
C LEU A 89 -19.23 -5.42 -2.58
N PHE A 90 -19.37 -5.27 -1.26
CA PHE A 90 -19.08 -4.01 -0.57
C PHE A 90 -17.59 -3.68 -0.48
N SER A 91 -16.70 -4.67 -0.53
CA SER A 91 -15.25 -4.46 -0.51
C SER A 91 -14.76 -3.61 -1.69
N GLY A 92 -15.43 -3.70 -2.84
CA GLY A 92 -15.16 -2.86 -3.99
C GLY A 92 -15.44 -1.39 -3.70
N LEU A 93 -16.60 -1.07 -3.10
CA LEU A 93 -16.92 0.29 -2.67
C LEU A 93 -15.93 0.80 -1.62
N ALA A 94 -15.61 -0.03 -0.63
CA ALA A 94 -14.65 0.30 0.42
C ALA A 94 -13.25 0.59 -0.12
N THR A 95 -12.89 0.02 -1.28
CA THR A 95 -11.59 0.22 -1.94
C THR A 95 -11.59 1.42 -2.88
N VAL A 96 -12.65 1.58 -3.68
CA VAL A 96 -12.75 2.68 -4.66
C VAL A 96 -12.80 4.04 -3.97
N ALA A 97 -13.47 4.16 -2.82
CA ALA A 97 -13.57 5.42 -2.09
C ALA A 97 -12.19 6.01 -1.71
N PRO A 98 -11.30 5.31 -0.98
CA PRO A 98 -9.96 5.82 -0.66
C PRO A 98 -9.07 5.97 -1.89
N LEU A 99 -9.20 5.10 -2.92
CA LEU A 99 -8.43 5.25 -4.16
C LEU A 99 -8.81 6.51 -4.94
N MET A 100 -10.08 6.89 -4.98
CA MET A 100 -10.51 8.15 -5.58
C MET A 100 -9.97 9.36 -4.81
N LEU A 101 -10.03 9.33 -3.47
CA LEU A 101 -9.43 10.38 -2.63
C LEU A 101 -7.91 10.48 -2.86
N PHE A 102 -7.23 9.33 -2.97
CA PHE A 102 -5.82 9.28 -3.31
C PHE A 102 -5.54 9.85 -4.71
N ALA A 103 -6.32 9.48 -5.73
CA ALA A 103 -6.15 9.97 -7.09
C ALA A 103 -6.27 11.51 -7.16
N TYR A 104 -7.25 12.05 -6.44
CA TYR A 104 -7.45 13.49 -6.32
C TYR A 104 -6.29 14.18 -5.60
N ALA A 105 -5.80 13.61 -4.51
CA ALA A 105 -4.64 14.09 -3.77
C ALA A 105 -3.34 14.01 -4.62
N ALA A 106 -3.14 12.91 -5.35
CA ALA A 106 -1.97 12.62 -6.18
C ALA A 106 -1.72 13.67 -7.25
N GLN A 107 -2.79 14.14 -7.89
CA GLN A 107 -2.68 15.15 -8.94
C GLN A 107 -2.39 16.56 -8.39
N ARG A 108 -2.73 16.84 -7.13
CA ARG A 108 -2.71 18.20 -6.56
C ARG A 108 -1.60 18.45 -5.56
N MET A 109 -1.07 17.39 -4.95
CA MET A 109 -0.01 17.49 -3.96
C MET A 109 1.34 17.01 -4.52
N PRO A 110 2.46 17.58 -4.07
CA PRO A 110 3.77 17.06 -4.38
C PRO A 110 3.96 15.66 -3.75
N LEU A 111 4.65 14.76 -4.46
CA LEU A 111 4.94 13.39 -4.00
C LEU A 111 5.71 13.39 -2.67
N THR A 112 6.45 14.47 -2.38
CA THR A 112 7.17 14.71 -1.13
C THR A 112 6.25 14.86 0.09
N ILE A 113 4.98 15.21 -0.09
CA ILE A 113 3.96 15.25 0.97
C ILE A 113 3.19 13.93 1.01
N ILE A 114 2.82 13.40 -0.15
CA ILE A 114 2.00 12.18 -0.24
C ILE A 114 2.71 10.96 0.35
N GLY A 115 4.02 10.80 0.08
CA GLY A 115 4.80 9.67 0.60
C GLY A 115 4.74 9.57 2.13
N PRO A 116 5.12 10.63 2.87
CA PRO A 116 5.02 10.64 4.33
C PRO A 116 3.60 10.43 4.88
N MET A 117 2.56 10.93 4.20
CA MET A 117 1.17 10.71 4.64
C MET A 117 0.79 9.22 4.63
N GLN A 118 1.38 8.40 3.76
CA GLN A 118 1.11 6.97 3.71
C GLN A 118 1.68 6.20 4.91
N TYR A 119 2.51 6.81 5.75
CA TYR A 119 3.01 6.19 6.99
C TYR A 119 1.89 5.95 8.02
N ILE A 120 0.72 6.54 7.82
CA ILE A 120 -0.47 6.24 8.61
C ILE A 120 -0.96 4.79 8.41
N VAL A 121 -0.81 4.24 7.21
CA VAL A 121 -1.30 2.89 6.85
C VAL A 121 -0.65 1.79 7.71
N PRO A 122 0.70 1.67 7.80
CA PRO A 122 1.30 0.65 8.65
C PRO A 122 0.92 0.81 10.14
N SER A 123 0.62 2.02 10.58
CA SER A 123 0.20 2.29 11.95
C SER A 123 -1.25 1.88 12.20
N MET A 124 -2.15 2.17 11.25
CA MET A 124 -3.51 1.66 11.26
C MET A 124 -3.51 0.13 11.26
N ASN A 125 -2.71 -0.50 10.40
CA ASN A 125 -2.59 -1.96 10.34
C ASN A 125 -2.09 -2.55 11.67
N PHE A 126 -1.09 -1.92 12.30
CA PHE A 126 -0.59 -2.36 13.61
C PHE A 126 -1.66 -2.25 14.70
N VAL A 127 -2.37 -1.12 14.76
CA VAL A 127 -3.44 -0.88 15.75
C VAL A 127 -4.62 -1.84 15.54
N ILE A 128 -5.04 -2.07 14.29
CA ILE A 128 -6.09 -3.02 13.95
C ILE A 128 -5.66 -4.45 14.31
N GLY A 129 -4.43 -4.84 13.96
CA GLY A 129 -3.89 -6.16 14.30
C GLY A 129 -3.92 -6.41 15.81
N TRP A 130 -3.52 -5.42 16.60
CA TRP A 130 -3.51 -5.52 18.04
C TRP A 130 -4.91 -5.47 18.68
N LEU A 131 -5.73 -4.46 18.35
CA LEU A 131 -7.00 -4.20 19.06
C LEU A 131 -8.19 -5.01 18.53
N ILE A 132 -8.19 -5.34 17.23
CA ILE A 132 -9.34 -5.97 16.57
C ILE A 132 -9.07 -7.45 16.31
N TYR A 133 -7.88 -7.79 15.83
CA TYR A 133 -7.52 -9.19 15.53
C TYR A 133 -6.86 -9.92 16.71
N ASP A 134 -6.73 -9.25 17.85
CA ASP A 134 -6.16 -9.79 19.09
C ASP A 134 -4.78 -10.44 18.86
N GLU A 135 -3.99 -9.89 17.93
CA GLU A 135 -2.65 -10.39 17.67
C GLU A 135 -1.76 -10.11 18.88
N SER A 136 -1.09 -11.15 19.36
CA SER A 136 -0.10 -11.01 20.43
C SER A 136 0.96 -9.97 20.06
N LEU A 137 1.05 -8.93 20.90
CA LEU A 137 2.12 -7.95 20.87
C LEU A 137 3.37 -8.54 21.50
N SER A 138 4.14 -9.28 20.71
CA SER A 138 5.47 -9.69 21.13
C SER A 138 6.40 -8.47 21.20
N ALA A 139 7.38 -8.51 22.11
CA ALA A 139 8.41 -7.48 22.21
C ALA A 139 9.12 -7.25 20.87
N THR A 140 9.29 -8.29 20.07
CA THR A 140 9.88 -8.22 18.72
C THR A 140 9.04 -7.38 17.75
N LYS A 141 7.70 -7.54 17.73
CA LYS A 141 6.82 -6.73 16.88
C LYS A 141 6.87 -5.26 17.28
N LEU A 142 6.89 -4.98 18.58
CA LEU A 142 6.95 -3.61 19.11
C LEU A 142 8.28 -2.92 18.76
N VAL A 143 9.40 -3.60 18.97
CA VAL A 143 10.74 -3.08 18.62
C VAL A 143 10.87 -2.89 17.11
N GLY A 144 10.39 -3.83 16.30
CA GLY A 144 10.37 -3.70 14.84
C GLY A 144 9.56 -2.49 14.39
N PHE A 145 8.36 -2.29 14.96
CA PHE A 145 7.52 -1.12 14.67
C PHE A 145 8.21 0.19 15.07
N ALA A 146 8.82 0.25 16.25
CA ALA A 146 9.56 1.41 16.74
C ALA A 146 10.76 1.75 15.82
N LEU A 147 11.52 0.75 15.38
CA LEU A 147 12.66 0.95 14.47
C LEU A 147 12.21 1.50 13.12
N VAL A 148 11.12 0.95 12.55
CA VAL A 148 10.53 1.48 11.31
C VAL A 148 10.13 2.94 11.50
N TRP A 149 9.44 3.27 12.58
CA TRP A 149 9.01 4.64 12.87
C TRP A 149 10.16 5.63 13.07
N VAL A 150 11.25 5.21 13.73
CA VAL A 150 12.46 6.03 13.85
C VAL A 150 13.06 6.30 12.47
N GLY A 151 13.16 5.29 11.62
CA GLY A 151 13.63 5.46 10.23
C GLY A 151 12.75 6.42 9.42
N LEU A 152 11.42 6.29 9.54
CA LEU A 152 10.45 7.17 8.88
C LEU A 152 10.54 8.62 9.39
N ALA A 153 10.74 8.82 10.69
CA ALA A 153 10.90 10.15 11.29
C ALA A 153 12.15 10.85 10.78
N VAL A 154 13.28 10.14 10.71
CA VAL A 154 14.55 10.66 10.18
C VAL A 154 14.40 11.03 8.69
N LEU A 155 13.79 10.14 7.89
CA LEU A 155 13.58 10.36 6.46
C LEU A 155 12.66 11.58 6.20
N THR A 156 11.60 11.73 6.99
CA THR A 156 10.67 12.88 6.92
C THR A 156 11.35 14.18 7.31
N ALA A 157 12.12 14.18 8.41
CA ALA A 157 12.84 15.37 8.85
C ALA A 157 13.84 15.84 7.77
N ASP A 158 14.52 14.91 7.13
CA ASP A 158 15.47 15.16 6.06
C ASP A 158 14.78 15.64 4.75
N SER A 159 13.59 15.10 4.42
CA SER A 159 12.80 15.57 3.26
C SER A 159 12.26 16.98 3.46
N VAL A 160 11.73 17.30 4.64
CA VAL A 160 11.21 18.64 4.99
C VAL A 160 12.33 19.67 5.02
N ARG A 161 13.48 19.35 5.63
CA ARG A 161 14.65 20.26 5.66
C ARG A 161 15.14 20.60 4.25
N ARG A 162 15.09 19.66 3.31
CA ARG A 162 15.43 19.91 1.91
C ARG A 162 14.39 20.77 1.20
N ALA A 163 13.10 20.49 1.39
CA ALA A 163 12.02 21.27 0.79
C ALA A 163 12.02 22.73 1.24
N ARG A 164 12.52 23.02 2.45
CA ARG A 164 12.68 24.40 2.96
C ARG A 164 13.95 25.12 2.48
N ARG A 165 14.91 24.40 1.89
CA ARG A 165 16.19 24.95 1.40
C ARG A 165 16.21 25.16 -0.12
N ALA A 166 15.24 24.60 -0.84
CA ALA A 166 15.01 24.80 -2.27
C ALA A 166 13.97 25.91 -2.46
#